data_AF-A0A3D0PXS5-F1
#
_entry.id   AF-A0A3D0PXS5-F1
#
_cell.length_a   1.000
_cell.length_b   1.000
_cell.length_c   1.000
_cell.angle_alpha   90.00
_cell.angle_beta   90.00
_cell.angle_gamma   90.00
#
_symmetry.space_group_name_H-M   'P 1'
#
loop_
_entity.id
_entity.type
_entity.pdbx_description
1 polymer ?
#
loop_
_entity_poly.entity_id
_entity_poly.type
_entity_poly.pdbx_seq_one_letter_code
_entity_poly.pdbx_strand_id
1 'polypeptide(L)' 'MPYTASFPKAVGTGLIISSSMPIPPESCAAMRRFIDEYEQTLSRFRADSLVARIGNAEHGGHFDFPDWAAP' A
#
# COMPACT_ATOMS: atom_id res chain seq x y z
N MET A 1 3.59 -11.67 25.43
CA MET A 1 3.81 -11.66 23.97
C MET A 1 3.05 -10.48 23.40
N PRO A 2 3.67 -9.55 22.66
CA PRO A 2 2.95 -8.44 22.04
C PRO A 2 1.96 -8.98 20.99
N TYR A 3 0.89 -8.23 20.73
CA TYR A 3 -0.07 -8.56 19.69
C TYR A 3 0.55 -8.26 18.32
N THR A 4 0.42 -9.19 17.37
CA THR A 4 1.05 -9.07 16.06
C THR A 4 0.06 -9.18 14.92
N ALA A 5 0.31 -8.43 13.84
CA ALA A 5 -0.37 -8.56 12.56
C ALA A 5 0.68 -8.77 11.46
N SER A 6 0.46 -9.73 10.59
CA SER A 6 1.40 -10.09 9.51
C SER A 6 0.77 -9.90 8.13
N PHE A 7 1.59 -9.35 7.22
CA PHE A 7 1.24 -9.10 5.83
C PHE A 7 2.36 -9.69 4.95
N PRO A 8 2.36 -11.01 4.69
CA PRO A 8 3.51 -11.71 4.09
C PRO A 8 3.83 -11.35 2.63
N LYS A 9 2.96 -10.59 1.95
CA LYS A 9 3.08 -10.19 0.54
C LYS A 9 2.82 -8.69 0.39
N ALA A 10 3.36 -7.91 1.31
CA ALA A 10 3.20 -6.46 1.32
C ALA A 10 4.51 -5.82 0.84
N VAL A 11 4.40 -4.84 -0.05
CA VAL A 11 5.50 -3.94 -0.43
C VAL A 11 6.75 -4.68 -0.91
N GLY A 12 6.56 -5.67 -1.78
CA GLY A 12 7.65 -6.46 -2.38
C GLY A 12 8.36 -7.45 -1.44
N THR A 13 7.93 -7.55 -0.18
CA THR A 13 8.46 -8.50 0.81
C THR A 13 7.31 -8.93 1.73
N GLY A 14 7.45 -8.79 3.04
CA GLY A 14 6.35 -8.83 3.99
C GLY A 14 6.49 -7.78 5.08
N LEU A 15 5.38 -7.42 5.71
CA LEU A 15 5.32 -6.49 6.83
C LEU A 15 4.84 -7.23 8.09
N ILE A 16 5.48 -6.96 9.23
CA ILE A 16 5.03 -7.41 10.54
C ILE A 16 4.84 -6.18 11.42
N ILE A 17 3.66 -6.04 12.00
CA ILE A 17 3.33 -4.97 12.95
C ILE A 17 3.17 -5.61 14.32
N SER A 18 3.82 -5.02 15.32
CA SER A 18 3.77 -5.45 16.72
C SER A 18 3.20 -4.31 17.57
N SER A 19 2.30 -4.64 18.49
CA SER A 19 1.60 -3.68 19.35
C SER A 19 1.57 -4.16 20.80
N SER A 20 1.68 -3.22 21.73
CA SER A 20 1.43 -3.47 23.16
C SER A 20 -0.04 -3.70 23.47
N MET A 21 -0.94 -3.30 22.56
CA MET A 21 -2.40 -3.42 22.68
C MET A 21 -2.96 -4.39 21.63
N PRO A 22 -4.10 -5.06 21.89
CA PRO A 22 -4.79 -5.88 20.89
C PRO A 22 -4.98 -5.12 19.58
N ILE A 23 -4.70 -5.79 18.46
CA ILE A 23 -4.99 -5.25 17.13
C ILE A 23 -6.36 -5.77 16.72
N PRO A 24 -7.39 -4.92 16.65
CA PRO A 24 -8.72 -5.38 16.29
C PRO A 24 -8.75 -5.96 14.86
N PRO A 25 -9.57 -6.98 14.58
CA PRO A 25 -9.67 -7.58 13.24
C PRO A 25 -10.02 -6.56 12.14
N GLU A 26 -10.86 -5.57 12.45
CA GLU A 26 -11.22 -4.47 11.54
C GLU A 26 -10.02 -3.59 11.19
N SER A 27 -9.12 -3.34 12.13
CA SER A 27 -7.88 -2.60 11.88
C SER A 27 -6.94 -3.40 11.00
N CYS A 28 -6.81 -4.71 11.23
CA CYS A 28 -6.07 -5.61 10.33
C CYS A 28 -6.63 -5.59 8.90
N ALA A 29 -7.94 -5.61 8.76
CA ALA A 29 -8.60 -5.53 7.45
C ALA A 29 -8.42 -4.14 6.79
N ALA A 30 -8.48 -3.06 7.57
CA ALA A 30 -8.20 -1.70 7.08
C ALA A 30 -6.75 -1.57 6.59
N MET A 31 -5.78 -2.04 7.38
CA MET A 31 -4.37 -2.07 6.97
C MET A 31 -4.16 -2.90 5.70
N ARG A 32 -4.83 -4.06 5.57
CA ARG A 32 -4.76 -4.88 4.35
C ARG A 32 -5.23 -4.12 3.13
N ARG A 33 -6.38 -3.44 3.23
CA ARG A 33 -6.95 -2.63 2.13
C ARG A 33 -6.03 -1.47 1.76
N PHE A 34 -5.51 -0.76 2.77
CA PHE A 34 -4.61 0.35 2.54
C PHE A 34 -3.28 -0.09 1.90
N ILE A 35 -2.72 -1.25 2.29
CA ILE A 35 -1.53 -1.80 1.63
C ILE A 35 -1.78 -2.07 0.14
N ASP A 36 -2.95 -2.60 -0.23
CA ASP A 36 -3.28 -2.84 -1.63
C ASP A 36 -3.49 -1.52 -2.41
N GLU A 37 -4.17 -0.53 -1.82
CA GLU A 37 -4.31 0.82 -2.39
C GLU A 37 -2.95 1.50 -2.57
N TYR A 38 -2.08 1.39 -1.56
CA TYR A 38 -0.72 1.90 -1.62
C TYR A 38 0.07 1.26 -2.77
N GLU A 39 -0.01 -0.06 -2.94
CA GLU A 39 0.65 -0.76 -4.05
C GLU A 39 0.03 -0.38 -5.40
N GLN A 40 -1.29 -0.26 -5.49
CA GLN A 40 -1.98 0.20 -6.71
C GLN A 40 -1.63 1.65 -7.04
N THR A 41 -1.27 2.47 -6.06
CA THR A 41 -0.87 3.86 -6.30
C THR A 41 0.62 3.95 -6.65
N LEU A 42 1.49 3.40 -5.81
CA LEU A 42 2.92 3.74 -5.81
C LEU A 42 3.85 2.60 -6.25
N SER A 43 3.36 1.39 -6.49
CA SER A 43 4.23 0.27 -6.86
C SER A 43 4.85 0.47 -8.24
N ARG A 44 6.16 0.21 -8.35
CA ARG A 44 6.87 0.17 -9.64
C ARG A 44 6.82 -1.19 -10.32
N PHE A 45 6.35 -2.22 -9.62
CA PHE A 45 6.36 -3.61 -10.08
C PHE A 45 4.99 -4.08 -10.56
N ARG A 46 3.92 -3.45 -10.09
CA ARG A 46 2.56 -3.71 -10.56
C ARG A 46 2.31 -2.98 -11.88
N ALA A 47 1.86 -3.72 -12.90
CA ALA A 47 1.54 -3.13 -14.19
C ALA A 47 0.28 -2.23 -14.17
N ASP A 48 -0.60 -2.44 -13.19
CA ASP A 48 -1.85 -1.71 -13.01
C ASP A 48 -1.72 -0.49 -12.08
N SER A 49 -0.50 -0.13 -11.65
CA SER A 49 -0.33 0.98 -10.72
C SER A 49 -0.39 2.35 -11.38
N LEU A 50 -0.69 3.40 -10.61
CA LEU A 50 -0.61 4.79 -11.08
C LEU A 50 0.82 5.13 -11.51
N VAL A 51 1.84 4.71 -10.74
CA VAL A 51 3.25 4.90 -11.13
C VAL A 51 3.60 4.18 -12.44
N ALA A 52 3.10 2.97 -12.68
CA ALA A 52 3.29 2.29 -13.96
C ALA A 52 2.61 3.01 -15.12
N ARG A 53 1.39 3.55 -14.91
CA ARG A 53 0.70 4.39 -15.89
C ARG A 53 1.50 5.64 -16.23
N ILE A 54 2.09 6.31 -15.23
CA ILE A 54 2.97 7.47 -15.44
C ILE A 54 4.21 7.07 -16.24
N GLY A 55 4.89 5.98 -15.86
CA GLY A 55 6.09 5.51 -16.55
C GLY A 55 5.86 5.08 -18.00
N ASN A 56 4.64 4.65 -18.33
CA ASN A 56 4.26 4.24 -19.69
C ASN A 56 3.65 5.38 -20.54
N ALA A 57 3.46 6.58 -19.98
CA ALA A 57 2.87 7.70 -20.71
C ALA A 57 3.89 8.37 -21.64
N GLU A 58 3.82 8.09 -22.94
CA GLU A 58 4.78 8.55 -23.96
C GLU A 58 4.95 10.08 -24.02
N HIS A 59 3.87 10.82 -23.77
CA HIS A 59 3.87 12.29 -23.80
C HIS A 59 3.57 12.91 -22.41
N GLY A 60 3.68 12.11 -21.35
CA GLY A 60 3.25 12.52 -20.02
C GLY A 60 1.73 12.73 -19.92
N GLY A 61 1.29 13.51 -18.94
CA GLY A 61 -0.13 13.78 -18.69
C GLY A 61 -0.41 14.31 -17.29
N HIS A 62 -1.70 14.47 -16.98
CA HIS A 62 -2.18 14.75 -15.63
C HIS A 62 -2.51 13.44 -14.90
N PHE A 63 -2.08 13.32 -13.65
CA PHE A 63 -2.26 12.13 -12.84
C PHE A 63 -2.66 12.55 -11.43
N ASP A 64 -3.86 12.15 -11.03
CA ASP A 64 -4.38 12.44 -9.70
C ASP A 64 -3.87 11.42 -8.69
N PHE A 65 -3.14 11.92 -7.69
CA PHE A 65 -2.75 11.14 -6.53
C PHE A 65 -3.82 11.28 -5.43
N PRO A 66 -4.01 10.25 -4.60
CA PRO A 66 -4.90 10.35 -3.44
C PRO A 66 -4.35 11.33 -2.41
N ASP A 67 -5.24 11.92 -1.60
CA ASP A 67 -4.89 12.96 -0.61
C ASP A 67 -3.78 12.55 0.35
N TRP A 68 -3.71 11.26 0.73
CA TRP A 68 -2.70 10.76 1.65
C TRP A 68 -1.27 10.78 1.06
N ALA A 69 -1.14 10.92 -0.26
CA ALA A 69 0.13 11.01 -0.97
C ALA A 69 0.57 12.46 -1.23
N ALA A 70 -0.12 13.45 -0.65
CA ALA A 70 0.27 14.85 -0.74
C ALA A 70 1.66 15.10 -0.07
N PRO A 71 2.41 16.14 -0.51
CA PRO A 71 3.73 16.48 0.04
C PRO A 71 3.74 16.89 1.51
#